data_AF-A0A350IPP6-F1
#
_entry.id   AF-A0A350IPP6-F1
#
_cell.length_a   1.000
_cell.length_b   1.000
_cell.length_c   1.000
_cell.angle_alpha   90.00
_cell.angle_beta   90.00
_cell.angle_gamma   90.00
#
_symmetry.space_group_name_H-M   'P 1'
#
loop_
_entity.id
_entity.type
_entity.pdbx_description
1 polymer ?
#
loop_
_entity_poly.entity_id
_entity_poly.type
_entity_poly.pdbx_seq_one_letter_code
_entity_poly.pdbx_strand_id
1 'polypeptide(L)'
;MTIPSPPRPSAPAPRQPASLAEMMAAYERVILIKTIQACGGSRKEAAALLRVRRGYLYSRLRCLKINLAELPVRRPGRPRKGDSRG
;
A
#
# COMPACT_ATOMS: atom_id res chain seq x y z
N MET A 1 37.51 -25.97 -34.62
CA MET A 1 36.83 -24.69 -34.31
C MET A 1 36.38 -24.75 -32.86
N THR A 2 37.05 -24.04 -31.95
CA THR A 2 36.70 -24.04 -30.52
C THR A 2 35.63 -22.98 -30.28
N ILE A 3 34.43 -23.39 -29.88
CA ILE A 3 33.31 -22.49 -29.57
C ILE A 3 33.51 -21.98 -28.14
N PRO A 4 33.65 -20.66 -27.90
CA PRO A 4 33.76 -20.12 -26.55
C PRO A 4 32.43 -20.28 -25.80
N SER A 5 32.48 -20.85 -24.60
CA SER A 5 31.30 -20.98 -23.72
C SER A 5 30.83 -19.59 -23.24
N PRO A 6 29.50 -19.34 -23.20
CA PRO A 6 28.98 -18.08 -22.69
C PRO A 6 29.22 -17.97 -21.17
N PRO A 7 29.45 -16.76 -20.64
CA PRO A 7 29.63 -16.56 -19.21
C PRO A 7 28.33 -16.94 -18.46
N ARG A 8 28.45 -17.87 -17.51
CA ARG A 8 27.34 -18.32 -16.68
C ARG A 8 26.85 -17.14 -15.83
N PRO A 9 25.53 -16.84 -15.81
CA PRO A 9 25.02 -15.77 -14.96
C PRO A 9 25.32 -16.11 -13.49
N SER A 10 25.98 -15.17 -12.81
CA SER A 10 26.29 -15.28 -11.38
C SER A 10 24.99 -15.35 -10.60
N ALA A 11 24.87 -16.36 -9.73
CA ALA A 11 23.70 -16.53 -8.90
C ALA A 11 23.47 -15.27 -8.03
N PRO A 12 22.21 -14.81 -7.87
CA PRO A 12 21.93 -13.65 -7.03
C PRO A 12 22.35 -13.95 -5.59
N ALA A 13 23.04 -12.99 -4.96
CA ALA A 13 23.47 -13.09 -3.58
C ALA A 13 22.28 -13.40 -2.64
N PRO A 14 22.49 -14.19 -1.57
CA PRO A 14 21.45 -14.50 -0.62
C PRO A 14 20.92 -13.21 0.01
N ARG A 15 19.61 -12.98 -0.13
CA ARG A 15 18.93 -11.85 0.50
C ARG A 15 18.92 -12.12 2.00
N GLN A 16 19.56 -11.25 2.79
CA GLN A 16 19.48 -11.35 4.25
C GLN A 16 18.00 -11.30 4.67
N PRO A 17 17.58 -12.13 5.64
CA PRO A 17 16.21 -12.10 6.12
C PRO A 17 15.92 -10.72 6.72
N ALA A 18 14.80 -10.13 6.32
CA ALA A 18 14.34 -8.88 6.89
C ALA A 18 14.17 -9.02 8.41
N SER A 19 14.54 -7.98 9.15
CA SER A 19 14.32 -7.93 10.58
C SER A 19 12.82 -8.00 10.91
N LEU A 20 12.48 -8.44 12.13
CA LEU A 20 11.09 -8.45 12.60
C LEU A 20 10.43 -7.07 12.48
N ALA A 21 11.19 -6.00 12.77
CA ALA A 21 10.72 -4.63 12.66
C ALA A 21 10.33 -4.26 11.22
N GLU A 22 11.13 -4.67 10.24
CA GLU A 22 10.84 -4.44 8.81
C GLU A 22 9.62 -5.23 8.35
N MET A 23 9.48 -6.49 8.79
CA MET A 23 8.30 -7.31 8.48
C MET A 23 7.03 -6.71 9.06
N MET A 24 7.08 -6.23 10.30
CA MET A 24 5.96 -5.54 10.96
C MET A 24 5.59 -4.25 10.23
N ALA A 25 6.57 -3.44 9.82
CA ALA A 25 6.33 -2.22 9.06
C ALA A 25 5.72 -2.50 7.69
N ALA A 26 6.19 -3.54 6.99
CA ALA A 26 5.64 -3.97 5.71
C ALA A 26 4.19 -4.45 5.87
N TYR A 27 3.92 -5.25 6.90
CA TYR A 27 2.57 -5.71 7.22
C TYR A 27 1.62 -4.54 7.52
N GLU A 28 2.04 -3.63 8.40
CA GLU A 28 1.26 -2.44 8.75
C GLU A 28 0.98 -1.56 7.52
N ARG A 29 1.96 -1.40 6.63
CA ARG A 29 1.80 -0.69 5.36
C ARG A 29 0.67 -1.30 4.53
N VAL A 30 0.64 -2.63 4.38
CA VAL A 30 -0.39 -3.34 3.62
C VAL A 30 -1.76 -3.15 4.25
N ILE A 31 -1.87 -3.25 5.58
CA ILE A 31 -3.14 -3.04 6.29
C ILE A 31 -3.66 -1.62 6.04
N LEU A 32 -2.84 -0.60 6.27
CA LEU A 32 -3.24 0.80 6.07
C LEU A 32 -3.71 1.08 4.65
N ILE A 33 -2.99 0.58 3.64
CA ILE A 33 -3.36 0.73 2.24
C ILE A 33 -4.71 0.09 1.95
N LYS A 34 -4.90 -1.18 2.34
CA LYS A 34 -6.15 -1.92 2.11
C LYS A 34 -7.33 -1.24 2.79
N THR A 35 -7.17 -0.81 4.03
CA THR A 35 -8.21 -0.08 4.78
C THR A 35 -8.57 1.22 4.07
N ILE A 36 -7.58 2.02 3.65
CA ILE A 36 -7.86 3.29 2.97
C ILE A 36 -8.54 3.07 1.62
N GLN A 37 -8.13 2.05 0.87
CA GLN A 37 -8.79 1.67 -0.38
C GLN A 37 -10.25 1.24 -0.14
N ALA A 38 -10.51 0.42 0.87
CA ALA A 38 -11.86 0.01 1.26
C ALA A 38 -12.73 1.20 1.67
N CYS A 39 -12.14 2.22 2.31
CA CYS A 39 -12.81 3.48 2.66
C CYS A 39 -12.83 4.51 1.52
N GLY A 40 -12.61 4.10 0.26
CA GLY A 40 -12.69 5.02 -0.88
C GLY A 40 -11.70 6.20 -0.79
N GLY A 41 -10.53 6.01 -0.17
CA GLY A 41 -9.50 7.02 0.01
C GLY A 41 -9.74 7.95 1.22
N SER A 42 -10.81 7.72 1.99
CA SER A 42 -11.16 8.54 3.14
C SER A 42 -10.29 8.21 4.36
N ARG A 43 -9.34 9.10 4.68
CA ARG A 43 -8.51 9.01 5.89
C ARG A 43 -9.33 9.05 7.19
N LYS A 44 -10.48 9.74 7.19
CA LYS A 44 -11.36 9.84 8.37
C LYS A 44 -11.99 8.49 8.68
N GLU A 45 -12.55 7.86 7.65
CA GLU A 45 -13.20 6.56 7.76
C GLU A 45 -12.18 5.46 8.03
N ALA A 46 -11.02 5.51 7.37
CA ALA A 46 -9.94 4.56 7.65
C ALA A 46 -9.47 4.62 9.12
N ALA A 47 -9.33 5.82 9.69
CA ALA A 47 -8.99 5.98 11.11
C ALA A 47 -10.09 5.44 12.04
N ALA A 48 -11.36 5.68 11.70
CA ALA A 48 -12.49 5.16 12.45
C ALA A 48 -12.57 3.63 12.39
N LEU A 49 -12.35 3.05 11.21
CA LEU A 49 -12.36 1.61 10.98
C LEU A 49 -11.23 0.89 11.72
N LEU A 50 -10.04 1.50 11.74
CA LEU A 50 -8.88 1.01 12.49
C LEU A 50 -8.94 1.34 13.99
N ARG A 51 -9.96 2.08 14.45
CA ARG A 51 -10.11 2.56 15.84
C ARG A 51 -8.89 3.31 16.36
N VAL A 52 -8.21 4.06 15.49
CA VAL A 52 -7.04 4.88 15.85
C VAL A 52 -7.36 6.37 15.77
N ARG A 53 -6.57 7.18 16.49
CA ARG A 53 -6.65 8.63 16.36
C ARG A 53 -6.23 9.07 14.95
N ARG A 54 -6.90 10.08 14.40
CA ARG A 54 -6.55 10.63 13.06
C ARG A 54 -5.11 11.13 13.00
N GLY A 55 -4.61 11.74 14.08
CA GLY A 55 -3.22 12.17 14.19
C GLY A 55 -2.22 11.01 14.10
N TYR A 56 -2.54 9.87 14.74
CA TYR A 56 -1.73 8.66 14.63
C TYR A 56 -1.69 8.15 13.18
N LEU A 57 -2.86 8.02 12.54
CA LEU A 57 -2.93 7.58 11.14
C LEU A 57 -2.10 8.51 10.22
N TYR A 58 -2.20 9.83 10.40
CA TYR A 58 -1.46 10.80 9.59
C TYR A 58 0.05 10.67 9.77
N SER A 59 0.51 10.55 11.03
CA SER A 59 1.92 10.34 11.34
C SER A 59 2.43 9.04 10.74
N ARG A 60 1.65 7.95 10.87
CA ARG A 60 2.03 6.64 10.36
C ARG A 60 2.11 6.57 8.84
N LEU A 61 1.18 7.21 8.13
CA LEU A 61 1.24 7.34 6.67
C LEU A 61 2.49 8.08 6.19
N ARG A 62 2.92 9.12 6.94
CA ARG A 62 4.18 9.82 6.65
C ARG A 62 5.39 8.95 6.92
N CYS A 63 5.45 8.29 8.08
CA CYS A 63 6.56 7.39 8.44
C CYS A 63 6.73 6.27 7.42
N LEU A 64 5.62 5.68 6.96
CA LEU A 64 5.63 4.61 5.97
C LEU A 64 5.72 5.11 4.53
N LYS A 65 5.80 6.43 4.28
CA LYS A 65 5.83 7.01 2.92
C LYS A 65 4.71 6.44 2.02
N ILE A 66 3.49 6.40 2.53
CA ILE A 66 2.32 5.94 1.78
C ILE A 66 1.70 7.17 1.10
N ASN A 67 1.83 7.23 -0.22
CA ASN A 67 1.21 8.27 -1.02
C ASN A 67 -0.22 7.86 -1.40
N LEU A 68 -1.21 8.56 -0.84
CA LEU A 68 -2.61 8.24 -1.08
C LEU A 68 -3.07 8.60 -2.49
N ALA A 69 -2.38 9.50 -3.20
CA ALA A 69 -2.71 9.87 -4.57
C ALA A 69 -2.40 8.74 -5.56
N GLU A 70 -1.42 7.89 -5.23
CA GLU A 70 -1.01 6.75 -6.06
C GLU A 70 -1.81 5.49 -5.75
N LEU A 71 -2.64 5.50 -4.70
CA LEU A 71 -3.46 4.34 -4.40
C LEU A 71 -4.62 4.25 -5.41
N PRO A 72 -4.84 3.08 -6.04
CA PRO A 72 -6.01 2.86 -6.87
C PRO A 72 -7.24 2.80 -5.97
N VAL A 73 -7.83 3.98 -5.73
CA VAL A 73 -9.07 4.10 -4.99
C VAL A 73 -10.19 3.80 -5.96
N ARG A 74 -10.72 2.58 -5.90
CA ARG A 74 -12.04 2.32 -6.47
C ARG A 74 -13.03 3.08 -5.60
N ARG A 75 -13.35 4.31 -5.99
CA ARG A 75 -14.47 5.04 -5.36
C ARG A 75 -15.69 4.16 -5.59
N PRO A 76 -16.32 3.60 -4.52
CA PRO A 76 -17.64 3.00 -4.69
C PRO A 76 -18.50 4.13 -5.24
N GLY A 77 -19.16 3.88 -6.38
CA GLY A 77 -19.82 4.90 -7.18
C GLY A 77 -20.54 5.90 -6.30
N ARG A 78 -20.00 7.12 -6.22
CA ARG A 78 -20.76 8.24 -5.65
C ARG A 78 -22.02 8.32 -6.52
N PRO A 79 -23.24 8.13 -5.98
CA PRO A 79 -24.43 8.36 -6.78
C PRO A 79 -24.29 9.79 -7.31
N ARG A 80 -24.25 9.93 -8.64
CA ARG A 80 -24.34 11.23 -9.28
C ARG A 80 -25.69 11.79 -8.83
N LYS A 81 -25.65 12.74 -7.90
CA LYS A 81 -26.81 13.55 -7.52
C LYS A 81 -27.27 14.23 -8.81
N GLY A 82 -28.24 13.64 -9.50
CA GLY A 82 -28.61 14.02 -10.86
C GLY A 82 -29.63 13.11 -11.56
N ASP A 83 -29.75 11.83 -11.18
CA ASP A 83 -30.76 10.94 -11.77
C ASP A 83 -32.04 10.92 -10.92
N SER A 84 -32.84 11.98 -11.06
CA SER A 84 -34.21 12.06 -10.55
C SER A 84 -35.03 12.89 -11.53
N ARG A 85 -35.28 12.33 -12.72
CA ARG A 85 -36.40 12.69 -13.60
C ARG A 85 -36.81 11.46 -14.40
N GLY A 86 -38.05 11.03 -14.22
CA GLY A 86 -38.69 9.92 -14.94
C GLY A 86 -39.79 9.32 -14.09
#